data_AF-A0A7I9XJ24-F1
#
_entry.id   AF-A0A7I9XJ24-F1
#
_cell.length_a   1.000
_cell.length_b   1.000
_cell.length_c   1.000
_cell.angle_alpha   90.00
_cell.angle_beta   90.00
_cell.angle_gamma   90.00
#
_symmetry.space_group_name_H-M   'P 1'
#
loop_
_entity.id
_entity.type
_entity.pdbx_description
1 polymer ?
#
loop_
_entity_poly.entity_id
_entity_poly.type
_entity_poly.pdbx_seq_one_letter_code
_entity_poly.pdbx_strand_id
1 'polypeptide(L)' 'MTAFNAGILMADIVFLAVVIGVVAAIVFLVKAKSKPASQPPVPPNWYPDPVDPELLRYFDGQSWTGATRPRRALPES' A
#
# COMPACT_ATOMS: atom_id res chain seq x y z
N MET A 1 44.95 25.23 20.05
CA MET A 1 44.35 24.65 18.82
C MET A 1 43.31 23.55 19.10
N THR A 2 43.05 23.15 20.36
CA THR A 2 42.10 22.08 20.72
C THR A 2 40.65 22.54 20.86
N ALA A 3 40.41 23.76 21.37
CA ALA A 3 39.05 24.29 21.59
C ALA A 3 38.27 24.59 20.30
N PHE A 4 38.95 25.06 19.26
CA PHE A 4 38.34 25.34 17.94
C PHE A 4 37.86 24.05 17.25
N ASN A 5 38.68 23.00 17.30
CA ASN A 5 38.33 21.69 16.73
C ASN A 5 37.19 21.02 17.51
N ALA A 6 37.12 21.21 18.85
CA ALA A 6 36.02 20.71 19.67
C ALA A 6 34.69 21.40 19.32
N GLY A 7 34.70 22.72 19.06
CA GLY A 7 33.49 23.45 18.64
C GLY A 7 32.95 22.98 17.29
N ILE A 8 33.85 22.71 16.33
CA ILE A 8 33.47 22.17 15.01
C ILE A 8 32.86 20.78 15.14
N LEU A 9 33.47 19.89 15.93
CA LEU A 9 32.93 18.54 16.16
C LEU A 9 31.54 18.56 16.79
N MET A 10 31.27 19.46 17.73
CA MET A 10 29.94 19.61 18.33
C MET A 10 28.92 20.14 17.31
N ALA A 11 29.31 21.09 16.47
CA ALA A 11 28.46 21.59 15.40
C ALA A 11 28.10 20.51 14.38
N ASP A 12 29.08 19.67 13.99
CA ASP A 12 28.86 18.55 13.07
C ASP A 12 27.93 17.47 13.66
N ILE A 13 28.10 17.15 14.95
CA ILE A 13 27.23 16.19 15.65
C ILE A 13 25.78 16.71 15.72
N VAL A 14 25.61 17.98 16.07
CA VAL A 14 24.28 18.61 16.12
C VAL A 14 23.66 18.64 14.73
N PHE A 15 24.43 19.01 13.71
CA PHE A 15 23.98 19.02 12.33
C PHE A 15 23.55 17.62 11.87
N LEU A 16 24.36 16.59 12.15
CA LEU A 16 24.04 15.20 11.83
C LEU A 16 22.75 14.74 12.54
N ALA A 17 22.58 15.08 13.81
CA ALA A 17 21.38 14.75 14.58
C ALA A 17 20.12 15.41 13.98
N VAL A 18 20.21 16.67 13.56
CA VAL A 18 19.11 17.38 12.87
C VAL A 18 18.78 16.71 11.55
N VAL A 19 19.78 16.39 10.72
CA VAL A 19 19.59 15.71 9.44
C VAL A 19 18.90 14.36 9.63
N ILE A 20 19.35 13.55 10.59
CA ILE A 20 18.73 12.26 10.90
C ILE A 20 17.27 12.46 11.33
N GLY A 21 16.99 13.44 12.19
CA GLY A 21 15.63 13.77 12.62
C GLY A 21 14.72 14.18 11.47
N VAL A 22 15.21 15.02 10.57
CA VAL A 22 14.48 15.47 9.38
C VAL A 22 14.18 14.29 8.45
N VAL A 23 15.17 13.44 8.18
CA VAL A 23 14.98 12.24 7.34
C VAL A 23 13.95 11.31 7.96
N ALA A 24 14.04 11.03 9.26
CA ALA A 24 13.09 10.20 9.97
C ALA A 24 11.66 10.77 9.92
N ALA A 25 11.51 12.09 10.10
CA ALA A 25 10.23 12.77 10.01
C ALA A 25 9.61 12.67 8.61
N ILE A 26 10.42 12.86 7.55
CA ILE A 26 9.96 12.72 6.16
C ILE A 26 9.47 11.29 5.89
N VAL A 27 10.26 10.28 6.27
CA VAL A 27 9.89 8.87 6.10
C VAL A 27 8.60 8.54 6.85
N PHE A 28 8.47 9.04 8.08
CA PHE A 28 7.25 8.86 8.88
C PHE A 28 6.03 9.51 8.23
N LEU A 29 6.16 10.74 7.71
CA LEU A 29 5.07 11.46 7.04
C LEU A 29 4.61 10.75 5.76
N VAL A 30 5.53 10.20 4.97
CA VAL A 30 5.19 9.41 3.78
C VAL A 30 4.41 8.15 4.17
N LYS A 31 4.87 7.43 5.20
CA LYS A 31 4.22 6.18 5.66
C LYS A 31 2.85 6.43 6.32
N ALA A 32 2.68 7.55 7.01
CA ALA A 32 1.42 7.90 7.69
C ALA A 32 0.26 8.20 6.72
N LYS A 33 0.54 8.56 5.46
CA LYS A 33 -0.49 8.86 4.46
C LYS A 33 -1.16 7.60 3.90
N SER A 34 -0.61 6.43 4.15
CA SER A 34 -1.14 5.14 3.71
C SER A 34 -2.00 4.50 4.80
N LYS A 35 -3.03 5.22 5.28
CA LYS A 35 -4.17 4.52 5.90
C LYS A 35 -5.00 3.99 4.74
N PRO A 36 -5.03 2.67 4.45
CA PRO A 36 -6.02 2.16 3.53
C PRO A 36 -7.36 2.55 4.11
N ALA A 37 -8.14 3.35 3.37
CA ALA A 37 -9.52 3.59 3.73
C ALA A 37 -10.14 2.21 3.95
N SER A 38 -10.72 1.97 5.13
CA SER A 38 -11.40 0.72 5.45
C SER A 38 -12.61 0.60 4.53
N GLN A 39 -12.37 0.16 3.30
CA GLN A 39 -13.40 -0.25 2.38
C GLN A 39 -14.05 -1.50 3.01
N PRO A 40 -15.39 -1.56 3.08
CA PRO A 40 -16.06 -2.74 3.57
C PRO A 40 -15.49 -3.98 2.87
N PRO A 41 -15.21 -5.08 3.60
CA PRO A 41 -14.71 -6.30 2.98
C PRO A 41 -15.66 -6.72 1.86
N VAL A 42 -15.13 -6.91 0.64
CA VAL A 42 -15.92 -7.44 -0.47
C VAL A 42 -16.24 -8.90 -0.13
N PRO A 43 -17.53 -9.29 -0.05
CA PRO A 43 -17.88 -10.64 0.35
C PRO A 43 -17.47 -11.67 -0.73
N PRO A 44 -17.21 -12.93 -0.35
CA PRO A 44 -16.94 -13.98 -1.31
C PRO A 44 -18.16 -14.24 -2.20
N ASN A 45 -18.05 -14.02 -3.52
CA ASN A 45 -19.15 -14.21 -4.48
C ASN A 45 -18.66 -14.27 -5.93
N TRP A 46 -19.59 -14.52 -6.86
CA TRP A 46 -19.40 -14.39 -8.30
C TRP A 46 -19.59 -12.94 -8.74
N TYR A 47 -18.57 -12.37 -9.36
CA TYR A 47 -18.57 -10.99 -9.85
C TYR A 47 -18.25 -10.97 -11.36
N PRO A 48 -18.63 -9.92 -12.10
CA PRO A 48 -18.22 -9.72 -13.49
C PRO A 48 -16.71 -9.88 -13.70
N ASP A 49 -16.30 -10.69 -14.69
CA ASP A 49 -14.90 -10.73 -15.09
C ASP A 49 -14.53 -9.43 -15.82
N PRO A 50 -13.46 -8.71 -15.43
CA PRO A 50 -13.02 -7.49 -16.11
C PRO A 50 -12.45 -7.73 -17.51
N VAL A 51 -12.05 -8.96 -17.84
CA VAL A 51 -11.50 -9.33 -19.16
C VAL A 51 -12.61 -9.75 -20.12
N ASP A 52 -13.57 -10.53 -19.63
CA ASP A 52 -14.70 -11.03 -20.42
C ASP A 52 -16.04 -10.71 -19.75
N PRO A 53 -16.83 -9.76 -20.29
CA PRO A 53 -18.10 -9.38 -19.70
C PRO A 53 -19.13 -10.53 -19.71
N GLU A 54 -18.99 -11.55 -20.55
CA GLU A 54 -19.89 -12.72 -20.60
C GLU A 54 -19.58 -13.74 -19.50
N LEU A 55 -18.49 -13.56 -18.74
CA LEU A 55 -18.10 -14.43 -17.64
C LEU A 55 -18.30 -13.77 -16.27
N LEU A 56 -18.52 -14.64 -15.28
CA LEU A 56 -18.40 -14.32 -13.87
C LEU A 56 -17.16 -15.02 -13.32
N ARG A 57 -16.35 -14.30 -12.56
CA ARG A 57 -15.17 -14.81 -11.86
C ARG A 57 -15.43 -14.83 -10.36
N TYR A 58 -14.99 -15.87 -9.67
CA TYR A 58 -15.20 -16.00 -8.23
C TYR A 58 -14.13 -15.23 -7.45
N PHE A 59 -14.58 -14.34 -6.56
CA PHE A 59 -13.76 -13.65 -5.57
C PHE A 59 -13.96 -14.34 -4.21
N ASP A 60 -12.88 -14.72 -3.53
CA ASP A 60 -12.94 -15.49 -2.28
C ASP A 60 -12.98 -14.61 -1.00
N GLY A 61 -13.09 -13.28 -1.17
CA GLY A 61 -13.03 -12.31 -0.08
C GLY A 61 -11.64 -11.70 0.14
N GLN A 62 -10.59 -12.28 -0.47
CA GLN A 62 -9.21 -11.79 -0.40
C GLN A 62 -8.60 -11.59 -1.79
N SER A 63 -8.87 -12.51 -2.72
CA SER A 63 -8.29 -12.57 -4.05
C SER A 63 -9.26 -13.11 -5.11
N TRP A 64 -8.99 -12.79 -6.38
CA TRP A 64 -9.70 -13.38 -7.50
C TRP A 64 -9.18 -14.78 -7.81
N THR A 65 -10.03 -15.78 -7.71
CA THR A 65 -9.67 -17.18 -8.01
C THR A 65 -9.63 -17.44 -9.52
N GLY A 66 -9.16 -18.61 -9.94
CA GLY A 66 -9.23 -19.03 -11.35
C GLY A 66 -10.61 -19.55 -11.79
N ALA A 67 -11.59 -19.64 -10.88
CA ALA A 67 -12.90 -20.18 -11.19
C ALA A 67 -13.75 -19.16 -11.97
N THR A 68 -14.23 -19.56 -13.15
CA THR A 68 -15.10 -18.76 -14.02
C THR A 68 -16.37 -19.54 -14.36
N ARG A 69 -17.47 -18.82 -14.64
CA ARG A 69 -18.71 -19.41 -15.17
C ARG A 69 -19.41 -18.46 -16.15
N PRO A 70 -20.22 -18.97 -17.08
CA PRO A 70 -21.05 -18.13 -17.94
C PRO A 70 -21.98 -17.23 -17.12
N ARG A 71 -22.09 -15.95 -17.49
CA ARG A 71 -23.05 -15.00 -16.90
C ARG A 71 -24.48 -15.37 -17.29
N ARG A 72 -24.69 -15.72 -18.55
CA ARG A 72 -25.97 -16.22 -19.05
C ARG A 72 -25.95 -17.73 -18.93
N ALA A 73 -26.88 -18.31 -18.18
CA ALA A 73 -27.20 -19.71 -18.38
C ALA A 73 -27.69 -19.81 -19.83
N LEU A 74 -26.95 -20.51 -20.68
CA LEU A 74 -27.44 -20.86 -22.02
C LEU A 74 -28.85 -21.45 -21.83
N PRO A 75 -29.90 -20.86 -22.43
CA PRO A 75 -31.18 -21.53 -22.50
C PRO A 75 -30.93 -22.80 -23.32
N GLU A 76 -30.95 -23.96 -22.69
CA GLU A 76 -30.98 -25.23 -23.39
C GLU A 76 -32.39 -25.38 -24.00
N SER A 77 -32.57 -24.92 -25.24
CA SER A 77 -33.70 -25.29 -26.11
C SER A 77 -33.40 -24.98 -27.59
#